data_AF-A0A966KU34-F1
#
_entry.id   AF-A0A966KU34-F1
#
_cell.length_a   1.000
_cell.length_b   1.000
_cell.length_c   1.000
_cell.angle_alpha   90.00
_cell.angle_beta   90.00
_cell.angle_gamma   90.00
#
_symmetry.space_group_name_H-M   'P 1'
#
loop_
_entity.id
_entity.type
_entity.pdbx_description
1 polymer ?
#
loop_
_entity_poly.entity_id
_entity_poly.type
_entity_poly.pdbx_seq_one_letter_code
_entity_poly.pdbx_strand_id
1 'polypeptide(L)'
;MIKNRRVSLKMRIIHRYLGFFLVGIMFVYALSGITLIFRDSDFLKQEKQIDKTIQSNLSDEELGKTLNIRGFKADREEGDYLYFKDGVYNKTTGEIHYKIKELPVVLDKMTKLHKAKSSDTLFFLNIFFGLSLLFFVLSSFWMFMPSTTVFRKGVYYALAGIVLTMLLLLF
;
A
#
# COMPACT_ATOMS: atom_id res chain seq x y z
N MET A 1 -1.46 20.07 40.27
CA MET A 1 -2.43 18.98 39.98
C MET A 1 -3.49 19.34 38.91
N ILE A 2 -4.12 20.52 38.95
CA ILE A 2 -5.22 20.92 38.04
C ILE A 2 -4.80 21.09 36.57
N LYS A 3 -3.57 21.55 36.28
CA LYS A 3 -3.06 21.78 34.91
C LYS A 3 -2.93 20.47 34.10
N ASN A 4 -2.37 19.42 34.70
CA ASN A 4 -2.22 18.11 34.05
C ASN A 4 -3.58 17.46 33.73
N ARG A 5 -4.58 17.69 34.58
CA ARG A 5 -5.95 17.21 34.35
C ARG A 5 -6.59 17.88 33.13
N ARG A 6 -6.40 19.20 32.96
CA ARG A 6 -6.88 19.93 31.77
C ARG A 6 -6.21 19.48 30.47
N VAL A 7 -4.89 19.22 30.50
CA VAL A 7 -4.16 18.72 29.33
C VAL A 7 -4.62 17.31 28.95
N SER A 8 -4.75 16.40 29.93
CA SER A 8 -5.23 15.04 29.70
C SER A 8 -6.63 15.00 29.09
N LEU A 9 -7.54 15.84 29.58
CA LEU A 9 -8.89 15.97 29.02
C LEU A 9 -8.89 16.48 27.58
N LYS A 10 -8.10 17.53 27.28
CA LYS A 10 -7.95 18.04 25.90
C LYS A 10 -7.39 16.98 24.96
N MET A 11 -6.32 16.28 25.37
CA MET A 11 -5.72 15.21 24.57
C MET A 11 -6.70 14.09 24.28
N ARG A 12 -7.50 13.67 25.27
CA ARG A 12 -8.54 12.66 25.09
C ARG A 12 -9.62 13.09 24.09
N ILE A 13 -10.04 14.35 24.12
CA ILE A 13 -11.03 14.89 23.18
C ILE A 13 -10.47 14.89 21.76
N ILE A 14 -9.26 15.41 21.57
CA ILE A 14 -8.61 15.48 20.25
C ILE A 14 -8.36 14.07 19.71
N HIS A 15 -7.78 13.17 20.51
CA HIS A 15 -7.54 11.77 20.14
C HIS A 15 -8.81 11.09 19.65
N ARG A 16 -9.91 11.25 20.38
CA ARG A 16 -11.19 10.64 20.01
C ARG A 16 -11.75 11.20 18.70
N TYR A 17 -11.81 12.53 18.54
CA TYR A 17 -12.41 13.11 17.34
C TYR A 17 -11.54 12.94 16.10
N LEU A 18 -10.21 13.05 16.24
CA LEU A 18 -9.31 12.71 15.15
C LEU A 18 -9.41 11.21 14.81
N GLY A 19 -9.57 10.35 15.82
CA GLY A 19 -9.83 8.92 15.63
C GLY A 19 -11.06 8.64 14.79
N PHE A 20 -12.20 9.27 15.12
CA PHE A 20 -13.42 9.13 14.34
C PHE A 20 -13.28 9.68 12.91
N PHE A 21 -12.61 10.83 12.76
CA PHE A 21 -12.35 11.42 11.44
C PHE A 21 -11.54 10.48 10.54
N LEU A 22 -10.55 9.76 11.12
CA LEU A 22 -9.64 8.89 10.39
C LEU A 22 -10.15 7.46 10.19
N VAL A 23 -11.32 7.08 10.71
CA VAL A 23 -11.77 5.67 10.72
C VAL A 23 -11.81 5.05 9.33
N GLY A 24 -12.30 5.77 8.33
CA GLY A 24 -12.35 5.30 6.95
C GLY A 24 -10.97 5.15 6.31
N ILE A 25 -10.06 6.09 6.60
CA ILE A 25 -8.68 6.03 6.10
C ILE A 25 -7.95 4.85 6.73
N MET A 26 -8.07 4.68 8.06
CA MET A 26 -7.48 3.53 8.77
C MET A 26 -7.98 2.20 8.23
N PHE A 27 -9.28 2.08 7.95
CA PHE A 27 -9.85 0.89 7.33
C PHE A 27 -9.23 0.60 5.95
N VAL A 28 -9.15 1.62 5.09
CA VAL A 28 -8.52 1.48 3.77
C VAL A 28 -7.07 1.06 3.88
N TYR A 29 -6.29 1.68 4.77
CA TYR A 29 -4.89 1.37 4.98
C TYR A 29 -4.66 -0.04 5.52
N ALA A 30 -5.48 -0.50 6.46
CA ALA A 30 -5.39 -1.85 6.99
C ALA A 30 -5.63 -2.90 5.90
N LEU A 31 -6.71 -2.77 5.13
CA LEU A 31 -7.04 -3.70 4.05
C LEU A 31 -6.02 -3.68 2.91
N SER A 32 -5.60 -2.49 2.48
CA SER A 32 -4.58 -2.36 1.44
C SER A 32 -3.22 -2.85 1.92
N GLY A 33 -2.85 -2.65 3.19
CA GLY A 33 -1.62 -3.18 3.77
C GLY A 33 -1.57 -4.71 3.70
N ILE A 34 -2.66 -5.38 4.11
CA ILE A 34 -2.80 -6.85 4.00
C ILE A 34 -2.74 -7.28 2.53
N THR A 35 -3.46 -6.58 1.65
CA THR A 35 -3.45 -6.88 0.21
C THR A 35 -2.05 -6.80 -0.39
N LEU A 36 -1.22 -5.84 0.08
CA LEU A 36 0.15 -5.64 -0.41
C LEU A 36 1.14 -6.72 0.02
N ILE A 37 0.81 -7.53 1.03
CA ILE A 37 1.59 -8.72 1.40
C ILE A 37 1.53 -9.77 0.28
N PHE A 38 0.37 -9.92 -0.37
CA PHE A 38 0.13 -10.91 -1.41
C PHE A 38 0.42 -10.42 -2.85
N ARG A 39 1.11 -9.27 -3.00
CA ARG A 39 1.28 -8.59 -4.30
C ARG A 39 2.04 -9.43 -5.35
N ASP A 40 2.92 -10.29 -4.88
CA ASP A 40 3.75 -11.21 -5.63
C ASP A 40 3.05 -12.55 -5.95
N SER A 41 1.88 -12.77 -5.36
CA SER A 41 1.03 -13.93 -5.61
C SER A 41 -0.16 -13.60 -6.52
N ASP A 42 -0.89 -14.62 -6.94
CA ASP A 42 -2.15 -14.49 -7.69
C ASP A 42 -3.40 -14.57 -6.81
N PHE A 43 -3.25 -14.68 -5.49
CA PHE A 43 -4.33 -14.98 -4.55
C PHE A 43 -5.54 -14.03 -4.63
N LEU A 44 -5.29 -12.72 -4.79
CA LEU A 44 -6.34 -11.68 -4.84
C LEU A 44 -6.53 -11.07 -6.23
N LYS A 45 -5.87 -11.61 -7.26
CA LYS A 45 -5.91 -11.07 -8.62
C LYS A 45 -6.98 -11.77 -9.44
N GLN A 46 -7.55 -11.05 -10.40
CA GLN A 46 -8.44 -11.58 -11.41
C GLN A 46 -7.77 -11.51 -12.78
N GLU A 47 -8.04 -12.50 -13.63
CA GLU A 47 -7.59 -12.51 -15.02
C GLU A 47 -8.43 -11.53 -15.85
N LYS A 48 -7.75 -10.76 -16.69
CA LYS A 48 -8.37 -9.83 -17.63
C LYS A 48 -7.66 -9.92 -18.97
N GLN A 49 -8.45 -10.09 -20.02
CA GLN A 49 -7.97 -10.03 -21.38
C GLN A 49 -7.85 -8.58 -21.84
N ILE A 50 -6.71 -8.23 -22.44
CA ILE A 50 -6.42 -6.92 -23.01
C ILE A 50 -6.09 -7.10 -24.48
N ASP A 51 -6.86 -6.39 -25.28
CA ASP A 51 -6.65 -6.25 -26.71
C ASP A 51 -6.36 -4.76 -26.97
N LYS A 52 -5.20 -4.44 -27.54
CA LYS A 52 -4.81 -3.07 -27.86
C LYS A 52 -3.89 -3.04 -29.08
N THR A 53 -3.74 -1.86 -29.67
CA THR A 53 -2.73 -1.61 -30.70
C THR A 53 -1.67 -0.69 -30.11
N ILE A 54 -0.41 -1.11 -30.21
CA ILE A 54 0.77 -0.34 -29.79
C ILE A 54 1.64 -0.05 -31.01
N GLN A 55 2.76 0.64 -30.80
CA GLN A 55 3.71 0.90 -31.87
C GLN A 55 4.18 -0.43 -32.49
N SER A 56 4.19 -0.50 -33.82
CA SER A 56 4.68 -1.65 -34.58
C SER A 56 6.20 -1.81 -34.46
N ASN A 57 6.69 -3.03 -34.63
CA ASN A 57 8.12 -3.37 -34.70
C ASN A 57 8.95 -2.95 -33.47
N LEU A 58 8.35 -3.01 -32.27
CA LEU A 58 9.07 -2.86 -31.00
C LEU A 58 9.99 -4.05 -30.74
N SER A 59 11.18 -3.77 -30.19
CA SER A 59 12.06 -4.80 -29.64
C SER A 59 11.47 -5.41 -28.35
N ASP A 60 11.94 -6.59 -27.95
CA ASP A 60 11.50 -7.26 -26.72
C ASP A 60 11.61 -6.37 -25.47
N GLU A 61 12.67 -5.58 -25.36
CA GLU A 61 12.88 -4.66 -24.24
C GLU A 61 11.86 -3.52 -24.23
N GLU A 62 11.58 -2.95 -25.40
CA GLU A 62 10.62 -1.86 -25.57
C GLU A 62 9.19 -2.37 -25.35
N LEU A 63 8.89 -3.57 -25.83
CA LEU A 63 7.63 -4.25 -25.61
C LEU A 63 7.40 -4.51 -24.12
N GLY A 64 8.39 -5.09 -23.42
CA GLY A 64 8.32 -5.29 -21.97
C GLY A 64 8.08 -4.01 -21.19
N LYS A 65 8.78 -2.91 -21.55
CA LYS A 65 8.56 -1.57 -20.96
C LYS A 65 7.15 -1.04 -21.24
N THR A 66 6.69 -1.16 -22.48
CA THR A 66 5.37 -0.67 -22.93
C THR A 66 4.22 -1.39 -22.25
N LEU A 67 4.40 -2.69 -21.98
CA LEU A 67 3.40 -3.51 -21.29
C LEU A 67 3.54 -3.45 -19.76
N ASN A 68 4.56 -2.79 -19.22
CA ASN A 68 4.91 -2.80 -17.80
C ASN A 68 5.13 -4.23 -17.24
N ILE A 69 5.59 -5.16 -18.09
CA ILE A 69 5.88 -6.54 -17.71
C ILE A 69 7.35 -6.63 -17.31
N ARG A 70 7.61 -6.86 -16.03
CA ARG A 70 8.98 -7.05 -15.53
C ARG A 70 9.53 -8.40 -16.01
N GLY A 71 10.71 -8.39 -16.61
CA GLY A 71 11.36 -9.61 -17.10
C GLY A 71 10.66 -10.22 -18.31
N PHE A 72 10.06 -9.38 -19.16
CA PHE A 72 9.49 -9.82 -20.44
C PHE A 72 10.51 -10.62 -21.24
N LYS A 73 10.06 -11.74 -21.81
CA LYS A 73 10.81 -12.57 -22.74
C LYS A 73 9.85 -13.09 -23.79
N ALA A 74 10.25 -13.02 -25.06
CA ALA A 74 9.58 -13.75 -26.11
C ALA A 74 9.85 -15.25 -25.95
N ASP A 75 8.80 -16.06 -26.10
CA ASP A 75 8.92 -17.52 -26.07
C ASP A 75 9.20 -18.08 -27.47
N ARG A 76 8.52 -17.52 -28.48
CA ARG A 76 8.67 -17.91 -29.88
C ARG A 76 8.27 -16.77 -30.82
N GLU A 77 8.84 -16.79 -32.01
CA GLU A 77 8.56 -15.84 -33.08
C GLU A 77 8.24 -16.61 -34.36
N GLU A 78 7.06 -16.39 -34.93
CA GLU A 78 6.58 -17.06 -36.13
C GLU A 78 6.07 -16.00 -37.13
N GLY A 79 6.90 -15.69 -38.14
CA GLY A 79 6.61 -14.64 -39.11
C GLY A 79 6.45 -13.28 -38.43
N ASP A 80 5.28 -12.67 -38.58
CA ASP A 80 4.96 -11.36 -38.02
C ASP A 80 4.52 -11.43 -36.55
N TYR A 81 4.27 -12.63 -36.01
CA TYR A 81 3.77 -12.81 -34.64
C TYR A 81 4.89 -13.16 -33.66
N LEU A 82 4.92 -12.42 -32.56
CA LEU A 82 5.76 -12.66 -31.38
C LEU A 82 4.85 -13.21 -30.27
N TYR A 83 5.14 -14.41 -29.79
CA TYR A 83 4.41 -15.02 -28.67
C TYR A 83 5.25 -14.94 -27.41
N PHE A 84 4.58 -14.65 -26.31
CA PHE A 84 5.13 -14.65 -24.96
C PHE A 84 4.14 -15.30 -24.01
N LYS A 85 4.59 -15.57 -22.78
CA LYS A 85 3.87 -16.38 -21.79
C LYS A 85 2.38 -16.09 -21.67
N ASP A 86 2.02 -14.81 -21.70
CA ASP A 86 0.66 -14.34 -21.44
C ASP A 86 -0.03 -13.74 -22.67
N GLY A 87 0.55 -13.83 -23.88
CA GLY A 87 -0.06 -13.22 -25.06
C GLY A 87 0.69 -13.33 -26.39
N VAL A 88 0.15 -12.65 -27.39
CA VAL A 88 0.69 -12.57 -28.75
C VAL A 88 0.69 -11.12 -29.23
N TYR A 89 1.76 -10.74 -29.92
CA TYR A 89 1.98 -9.42 -30.49
C TYR A 89 2.29 -9.53 -31.99
N ASN A 90 1.61 -8.76 -32.82
CA ASN A 90 1.90 -8.66 -34.24
C ASN A 90 2.86 -7.49 -34.50
N LYS A 91 4.08 -7.80 -34.93
CA LYS A 91 5.15 -6.81 -35.18
C LYS A 91 4.83 -5.87 -36.34
N THR A 92 4.02 -6.29 -37.30
CA THR A 92 3.66 -5.50 -38.49
C THR A 92 2.52 -4.53 -38.19
N THR A 93 1.44 -5.01 -37.59
CA THR A 93 0.24 -4.20 -37.33
C THR A 93 0.30 -3.47 -35.99
N GLY A 94 1.13 -3.93 -35.05
CA GLY A 94 1.18 -3.43 -33.68
C GLY A 94 0.07 -3.98 -32.78
N GLU A 95 -0.77 -4.89 -33.27
CA GLU A 95 -1.86 -5.49 -32.48
C GLU A 95 -1.31 -6.44 -31.42
N ILE A 96 -1.85 -6.37 -30.20
CA ILE A 96 -1.49 -7.26 -29.11
C ILE A 96 -2.73 -7.78 -28.40
N HIS A 97 -2.71 -9.09 -28.13
CA HIS A 97 -3.73 -9.81 -27.37
C HIS A 97 -3.05 -10.53 -26.22
N TYR A 98 -3.35 -10.15 -24.98
CA TYR A 98 -2.69 -10.74 -23.83
C TYR A 98 -3.56 -10.73 -22.58
N LYS A 99 -3.24 -11.63 -21.67
CA LYS A 99 -3.91 -11.78 -20.38
C LYS A 99 -3.05 -11.14 -19.31
N ILE A 100 -3.68 -10.38 -18.42
CA ILE A 100 -3.03 -9.89 -17.20
C ILE A 100 -3.80 -10.33 -15.98
N LYS A 101 -3.07 -10.56 -14.88
CA LYS A 101 -3.65 -10.73 -13.56
C LYS A 101 -3.51 -9.41 -12.80
N GLU A 102 -4.63 -8.76 -12.53
CA GLU A 102 -4.67 -7.49 -11.78
C GLU A 102 -5.63 -7.57 -10.60
N LEU A 103 -5.43 -6.71 -9.60
CA LEU A 103 -6.36 -6.62 -8.47
C LEU A 103 -7.74 -6.13 -8.97
N PRO A 104 -8.84 -6.58 -8.35
CA PRO A 104 -10.15 -5.97 -8.53
C PRO A 104 -10.10 -4.45 -8.32
N VAL A 105 -10.91 -3.71 -9.07
CA VAL A 105 -10.85 -2.24 -9.16
C VAL A 105 -10.81 -1.55 -7.79
N VAL A 106 -11.59 -2.04 -6.82
CA VAL A 106 -11.62 -1.47 -5.46
C VAL A 106 -10.28 -1.69 -4.74
N LEU A 107 -9.77 -2.92 -4.72
CA LEU A 107 -8.48 -3.24 -4.09
C LEU A 107 -7.32 -2.54 -4.80
N ASP A 108 -7.34 -2.44 -6.12
CA ASP A 108 -6.35 -1.70 -6.88
C ASP A 108 -6.31 -0.22 -6.47
N LYS A 109 -7.46 0.46 -6.40
CA LYS A 109 -7.55 1.86 -5.94
C LYS A 109 -7.05 2.04 -4.51
N MET A 110 -7.42 1.13 -3.60
CA MET A 110 -6.97 1.18 -2.20
C MET A 110 -5.45 1.03 -2.09
N THR A 111 -4.86 0.09 -2.82
CA THR A 111 -3.40 -0.12 -2.80
C THR A 111 -2.63 1.00 -3.50
N LYS A 112 -3.20 1.64 -4.53
CA LYS A 112 -2.63 2.85 -5.14
C LYS A 112 -2.60 4.01 -4.16
N LEU A 113 -3.68 4.23 -3.41
CA LEU A 113 -3.73 5.24 -2.35
C LEU A 113 -2.65 4.98 -1.29
N HIS A 114 -2.54 3.75 -0.79
CA HIS A 114 -1.55 3.37 0.23
C HIS A 114 -0.11 3.62 -0.26
N LYS A 115 0.19 3.31 -1.52
CA LYS A 115 1.54 3.40 -2.11
C LYS A 115 1.85 4.75 -2.78
N ALA A 116 1.04 5.79 -2.59
CA ALA A 116 1.24 7.08 -3.23
C ALA A 116 2.67 7.63 -2.98
N LYS A 117 3.34 8.03 -4.07
CA LYS A 117 4.69 8.61 -4.07
C LYS A 117 4.60 10.14 -3.94
N SER A 118 5.72 10.80 -3.66
CA SER A 118 5.81 12.27 -3.61
C SER A 118 5.42 12.98 -4.92
N SER A 119 5.51 12.28 -6.06
CA SER A 119 5.06 12.76 -7.36
C SER A 119 3.54 12.71 -7.54
N ASP A 120 2.82 11.94 -6.72
CA ASP A 120 1.38 11.74 -6.87
C ASP A 120 0.62 12.81 -6.08
N THR A 121 -0.47 13.36 -6.63
CA THR A 121 -1.24 14.43 -5.98
C THR A 121 -1.75 14.05 -4.59
N LEU A 122 -2.01 12.77 -4.33
CA LEU A 122 -2.60 12.29 -3.06
C LEU A 122 -1.58 12.02 -1.95
N PHE A 123 -0.27 12.25 -2.18
CA PHE A 123 0.78 11.96 -1.19
C PHE A 123 0.58 12.70 0.15
N PHE A 124 -0.05 13.89 0.13
CA PHE A 124 -0.32 14.66 1.34
C PHE A 124 -1.24 13.90 2.30
N LEU A 125 -2.16 13.07 1.79
CA LEU A 125 -3.05 12.25 2.60
C LEU A 125 -2.23 11.22 3.39
N ASN A 126 -1.23 10.61 2.74
CA ASN A 126 -0.36 9.62 3.35
C ASN A 126 0.52 10.25 4.44
N ILE A 127 1.05 11.46 4.20
CA ILE A 127 1.79 12.21 5.22
C ILE A 127 0.88 12.58 6.39
N PHE A 128 -0.30 13.14 6.11
CA PHE A 128 -1.28 13.49 7.15
C PHE A 128 -1.66 12.28 7.99
N PHE A 129 -1.89 11.13 7.36
CA PHE A 129 -2.18 9.89 8.04
C PHE A 129 -1.00 9.42 8.90
N GLY A 130 0.24 9.46 8.38
CA GLY A 130 1.44 9.12 9.14
C GLY A 130 1.66 10.02 10.37
N LEU A 131 1.48 11.33 10.23
CA LEU A 131 1.53 12.28 11.34
C LEU A 131 0.43 12.02 12.36
N SER A 132 -0.75 11.62 11.90
CA SER A 132 -1.87 11.27 12.78
C SER A 132 -1.61 9.99 13.57
N LEU A 133 -0.98 8.97 12.95
CA LEU A 133 -0.55 7.77 13.66
C LEU A 133 0.49 8.10 14.74
N LEU A 134 1.47 8.94 14.43
CA LEU A 134 2.44 9.41 15.41
C LEU A 134 1.76 10.16 16.56
N PHE A 135 0.79 11.01 16.23
CA PHE A 135 -0.03 11.68 17.25
C PHE A 135 -0.79 10.68 18.12
N PHE A 136 -1.41 9.62 17.57
CA PHE A 136 -2.12 8.62 18.37
C PHE A 136 -1.20 7.88 19.34
N VAL A 137 0.00 7.49 18.88
CA VAL A 137 1.01 6.87 19.74
C VAL A 137 1.37 7.79 20.90
N LEU A 138 1.74 9.03 20.62
CA LEU A 138 2.18 9.98 21.66
C LEU A 138 1.05 10.41 22.59
N SER A 139 -0.12 10.74 22.04
CA SER A 139 -1.28 11.20 22.83
C SER A 139 -1.82 10.14 23.78
N SER A 140 -1.61 8.85 23.48
CA SER A 140 -2.03 7.74 24.36
C SER A 140 -1.42 7.81 25.76
N PHE A 141 -0.17 8.28 25.89
CA PHE A 141 0.52 8.43 27.17
C PHE A 141 -0.06 9.57 28.03
N TRP A 142 -0.71 10.57 27.43
CA TRP A 142 -1.38 11.66 28.16
C TRP A 142 -2.84 11.34 28.51
N MET A 143 -3.40 10.23 28.03
CA MET A 143 -4.76 9.83 28.36
C MET A 143 -4.88 9.25 29.78
N PHE A 144 -3.81 8.66 30.33
CA PHE A 144 -3.82 8.00 31.63
C PHE A 144 -2.93 8.73 32.64
N MET A 145 -3.31 8.68 33.92
CA MET A 145 -2.49 9.27 34.98
C MET A 145 -1.25 8.39 35.23
N PRO A 146 -0.03 8.95 35.24
CA PRO A 146 1.20 8.15 35.39
C PRO A 146 1.30 7.34 36.67
N SER A 147 0.61 7.77 37.73
CA SER A 147 0.54 7.07 39.01
C SER A 147 -0.32 5.81 38.98
N THR A 148 -1.11 5.58 37.92
CA THR A 148 -2.02 4.43 37.83
C THR A 148 -1.29 3.17 37.42
N THR A 149 -1.75 2.02 37.93
CA THR A 149 -1.24 0.70 37.55
C THR A 149 -1.44 0.42 36.06
N VAL A 150 -2.54 0.92 35.47
CA VAL A 150 -2.83 0.81 34.03
C VAL A 150 -1.76 1.50 33.19
N PHE A 151 -1.35 2.73 33.55
CA PHE A 151 -0.28 3.43 32.83
C PHE A 151 1.05 2.67 32.91
N ARG A 152 1.45 2.22 34.12
CA ARG A 152 2.71 1.47 34.30
C ARG A 152 2.73 0.18 33.49
N LYS A 153 1.64 -0.58 33.50
CA LYS A 153 1.47 -1.78 32.65
C LYS A 153 1.57 -1.42 31.16
N GLY A 154 0.90 -0.34 30.74
CA GLY A 154 0.95 0.17 29.37
C GLY A 154 2.38 0.46 28.89
N VAL A 155 3.22 1.06 29.75
CA VAL A 155 4.64 1.30 29.44
C VAL A 155 5.40 0.00 29.20
N TYR A 156 5.19 -1.05 30.01
CA TYR A 156 5.82 -2.36 29.77
C TYR A 156 5.41 -2.98 28.43
N TYR A 157 4.14 -2.91 28.04
CA TYR A 157 3.68 -3.39 26.73
C TYR A 157 4.29 -2.57 25.57
N ALA A 158 4.39 -1.25 25.72
CA ALA A 158 5.05 -0.39 24.73
C ALA A 158 6.53 -0.75 24.56
N LEU A 159 7.26 -0.94 25.66
CA LEU A 159 8.65 -1.37 25.65
C LEU A 159 8.81 -2.75 24.99
N ALA A 160 7.95 -3.72 25.31
CA ALA A 160 7.97 -5.03 24.67
C ALA A 160 7.77 -4.94 23.15
N GLY A 161 6.85 -4.08 22.70
CA GLY A 161 6.65 -3.79 21.28
C GLY A 161 7.89 -3.19 20.61
N ILE A 162 8.55 -2.22 21.26
CA ILE A 162 9.81 -1.63 20.77
C ILE A 162 10.89 -2.71 20.65
N VAL A 163 11.07 -3.55 21.67
CA VAL A 163 12.07 -4.64 21.65
C VAL A 163 11.78 -5.61 20.50
N LEU A 164 10.52 -6.02 20.32
CA LEU A 164 10.12 -6.89 19.20
C LEU A 164 10.48 -6.26 17.85
N THR A 165 10.13 -4.98 17.63
CA THR A 165 10.47 -4.27 16.39
C THR A 165 11.97 -4.17 16.19
N MET A 166 12.74 -3.86 17.23
CA MET A 166 14.21 -3.80 17.15
C MET A 166 14.81 -5.16 16.77
N LEU A 167 14.31 -6.26 17.34
CA LEU A 167 14.76 -7.61 16.98
C LEU A 167 14.48 -7.94 15.51
N LEU A 168 13.28 -7.60 15.01
CA LEU A 168 12.90 -7.84 13.62
C LEU A 168 13.68 -6.95 12.63
N LEU A 169 14.15 -5.77 13.05
CA LEU A 169 14.97 -4.89 12.19
C LEU A 169 16.44 -5.29 12.12
N LEU A 170 16.94 -6.00 13.14
CA LEU A 170 18.33 -6.45 13.22
C LEU A 170 18.55 -7.85 12.62
N PHE A 171 17.47 -8.52 12.23
CA PHE A 171 17.46 -9.78 11.48
C PHE A 171 17.30 -9.49 9.98
#